data_AF-A0A8S0ZK28-F1
#
_entry.id   AF-A0A8S0ZK28-F1
#
_cell.length_a   1.000
_cell.length_b   1.000
_cell.length_c   1.000
_cell.angle_alpha   90.00
_cell.angle_beta   90.00
_cell.angle_gamma   90.00
#
_symmetry.space_group_name_H-M   'P 1'
#
loop_
_entity.id
_entity.type
_entity.pdbx_description
1 polymer ?
#
loop_
_entity_poly.entity_id
_entity_poly.type
_entity_poly.pdbx_seq_one_letter_code
_entity_poly.pdbx_strand_id
1 'polypeptide(L)'
;MGYLDKCPTVHGCCWYVGLRRGVILIALVGMGIGALYLVAYSRAGARLLVSLGAPRAVKSLSTRYVHGVLGVLILVTHALLLSAGYCRNRTLCELYSWSTIVVCVGVLAVNLFVVVSSFRSDLVTYGLAFMTVALCLMLWSVYSVVIVINFWKTLPGIRLQS
;
A
#
# COMPACT_ATOMS: atom_id res chain seq x y z
N MET A 1 14.68 -23.20 22.55
CA MET A 1 14.41 -21.85 21.98
C MET A 1 13.83 -20.88 23.04
N GLY A 2 14.30 -20.91 24.29
CA GLY A 2 13.63 -20.22 25.42
C GLY A 2 14.13 -18.82 25.77
N TYR A 3 14.87 -18.15 24.88
CA TYR A 3 15.46 -16.83 25.17
C TYR A 3 14.66 -15.66 24.57
N LEU A 4 13.70 -15.91 23.70
CA LEU A 4 12.80 -14.89 23.14
C LEU A 4 11.46 -14.76 23.90
N ASP A 5 11.10 -15.75 24.72
CA ASP A 5 9.87 -15.74 25.52
C ASP A 5 9.98 -14.90 26.81
N LYS A 6 11.16 -14.32 27.08
CA LYS A 6 11.44 -13.50 28.26
C LYS A 6 11.86 -12.06 27.92
N CYS A 7 11.34 -11.48 26.83
CA CYS A 7 11.50 -10.04 26.63
C CYS A 7 10.66 -9.29 27.69
N PRO A 8 11.28 -8.46 28.55
CA PRO A 8 10.61 -7.83 29.67
C PRO A 8 9.53 -6.88 29.16
N THR A 9 8.40 -6.86 29.87
CA THR A 9 7.21 -6.02 29.69
C THR A 9 7.48 -4.53 29.41
N VAL A 10 8.68 -4.04 29.71
CA VAL A 10 9.14 -2.67 29.43
C VAL A 10 9.38 -2.43 27.92
N HIS A 11 9.94 -3.40 27.18
CA HIS A 11 10.03 -3.30 25.70
C HIS A 11 8.65 -3.47 25.04
N GLY A 12 7.77 -4.25 25.65
CA GLY A 12 6.38 -4.43 25.21
C GLY A 12 5.49 -3.20 25.38
N CYS A 13 5.81 -2.28 26.31
CA CYS A 13 5.02 -1.05 26.50
C CYS A 13 5.57 0.15 25.71
N CYS A 14 6.89 0.37 25.70
CA CYS A 14 7.47 1.57 25.08
C CYS A 14 7.52 1.49 23.55
N TRP A 15 7.91 0.33 22.99
CA TRP A 15 7.99 0.17 21.52
C TRP A 15 6.61 0.03 20.87
N TYR A 16 5.65 -0.51 21.64
CA TYR A 16 4.26 -0.69 21.23
C TYR A 16 3.55 0.62 20.88
N VAL A 17 3.73 1.66 21.69
CA VAL A 17 3.12 2.98 21.43
C VAL A 17 3.69 3.59 20.13
N GLY A 18 4.98 3.42 19.89
CA GLY A 18 5.64 3.85 18.65
C GLY A 18 5.15 3.08 17.42
N LEU A 19 5.10 1.75 17.50
CA LEU A 19 4.66 0.88 16.41
C LEU A 19 3.20 1.12 16.04
N ARG A 20 2.31 1.31 17.04
CA ARG A 20 0.90 1.64 16.79
C ARG A 20 0.75 2.94 16.01
N ARG A 21 1.49 3.99 16.40
CA ARG A 21 1.49 5.27 15.67
C ARG A 21 2.03 5.11 14.25
N GLY A 22 3.08 4.32 14.07
CA GLY A 22 3.63 3.98 12.76
C GLY A 22 2.60 3.27 11.87
N VAL A 23 1.89 2.27 12.40
CA VAL A 23 0.82 1.56 11.68
C VAL A 23 -0.32 2.50 11.26
N ILE A 24 -0.76 3.38 12.17
CA ILE A 24 -1.80 4.38 11.86
C ILE A 24 -1.30 5.35 10.77
N LEU A 25 -0.06 5.81 10.86
CA LEU A 25 0.53 6.69 9.86
C LEU A 25 0.61 6.01 8.49
N ILE A 26 1.07 4.77 8.43
CA ILE A 26 1.11 3.96 7.20
C ILE A 26 -0.30 3.84 6.60
N ALA A 27 -1.30 3.56 7.44
CA ALA A 27 -2.69 3.47 7.01
C ALA A 27 -3.18 4.78 6.38
N LEU A 28 -2.94 5.91 7.05
CA LEU A 28 -3.36 7.23 6.55
C LEU A 28 -2.64 7.62 5.26
N VAL A 29 -1.32 7.41 5.18
CA VAL A 29 -0.54 7.69 3.96
C VAL A 29 -1.03 6.83 2.81
N GLY A 30 -1.23 5.53 3.03
CA GLY A 30 -1.71 4.63 2.00
C GLY A 30 -3.16 4.91 1.55
N MET A 31 -4.03 5.35 2.47
CA MET A 31 -5.35 5.86 2.10
C MET A 31 -5.23 7.10 1.22
N GLY A 32 -4.31 8.02 1.52
CA GLY A 32 -4.00 9.17 0.68
C GLY A 32 -3.54 8.76 -0.72
N ILE A 33 -2.66 7.77 -0.83
CA ILE A 33 -2.20 7.21 -2.11
C ILE A 33 -3.39 6.62 -2.90
N GLY A 34 -4.26 5.84 -2.23
CA GLY A 34 -5.44 5.27 -2.86
C GLY A 34 -6.42 6.33 -3.37
N ALA A 35 -6.65 7.39 -2.59
CA ALA A 35 -7.47 8.54 -3.00
C ALA A 35 -6.85 9.28 -4.20
N LEU A 36 -5.53 9.50 -4.19
CA LEU A 36 -4.82 10.10 -5.33
C LEU A 36 -4.97 9.25 -6.59
N TYR A 37 -4.92 7.91 -6.49
CA TYR A 37 -5.20 7.02 -7.62
C TYR A 37 -6.61 7.23 -8.18
N LEU A 38 -7.63 7.27 -7.31
CA LEU A 38 -9.01 7.49 -7.75
C LEU A 38 -9.19 8.84 -8.46
N VAL A 39 -8.58 9.90 -7.93
CA VAL A 39 -8.65 11.24 -8.52
C VAL A 39 -7.87 11.29 -9.84
N ALA A 40 -6.65 10.76 -9.88
CA ALA A 40 -5.79 10.77 -11.06
C ALA A 40 -6.40 10.03 -12.26
N TYR A 41 -7.11 8.92 -12.01
CA TYR A 41 -7.74 8.11 -13.06
C TYR A 41 -9.24 8.39 -13.25
N SER A 42 -9.78 9.39 -12.55
CA SER A 42 -11.08 9.97 -12.86
C SER A 42 -11.12 10.58 -14.28
N ARG A 43 -12.32 10.95 -14.77
CA ARG A 43 -12.44 11.62 -16.10
C ARG A 43 -11.63 12.91 -16.15
N ALA A 44 -11.68 13.71 -15.08
CA ALA A 44 -10.97 14.98 -15.00
C ALA A 44 -9.45 14.76 -14.81
N GLY A 45 -9.06 13.86 -13.90
CA GLY A 45 -7.66 13.53 -13.65
C GLY A 45 -6.94 12.99 -14.89
N ALA A 46 -7.56 12.07 -15.63
CA ALA A 46 -6.94 11.52 -16.84
C ALA A 46 -6.78 12.57 -17.95
N ARG A 47 -7.64 13.60 -18.00
CA ARG A 47 -7.44 14.74 -18.91
C ARG A 47 -6.24 15.58 -18.49
N LEU A 48 -6.13 15.86 -17.19
CA LEU A 48 -5.01 16.60 -16.61
C LEU A 48 -3.67 15.86 -16.84
N LEU A 49 -3.61 14.56 -16.57
CA LEU A 49 -2.40 13.75 -16.80
C LEU A 49 -1.94 13.83 -18.24
N VAL A 50 -2.84 13.71 -19.21
CA VAL A 50 -2.47 13.83 -20.64
C VAL A 50 -2.03 15.25 -20.99
N SER A 51 -2.64 16.30 -20.42
CA SER A 51 -2.13 17.67 -20.62
C SER A 51 -0.76 17.90 -20.00
N LEU A 52 -0.38 17.10 -18.99
CA LEU A 52 0.95 17.09 -18.38
C LEU A 52 1.93 16.14 -19.10
N GLY A 53 1.56 15.58 -20.26
CA GLY A 53 2.45 14.73 -21.08
C GLY A 53 2.29 13.22 -20.89
N ALA A 54 1.26 12.75 -20.18
CA ALA A 54 0.99 11.32 -20.07
C ALA A 54 0.52 10.72 -21.42
N PRO A 55 0.78 9.42 -21.67
CA PRO A 55 0.30 8.73 -22.85
C PRO A 55 -1.23 8.81 -22.98
N ARG A 56 -1.74 8.96 -24.21
CA ARG A 56 -3.20 8.99 -24.45
C ARG A 56 -3.91 7.71 -24.00
N ALA A 57 -3.20 6.59 -23.93
CA ALA A 57 -3.69 5.33 -23.38
C ALA A 57 -4.25 5.46 -21.95
N VAL A 58 -3.76 6.43 -21.15
CA VAL A 58 -4.26 6.72 -19.80
C VAL A 58 -5.73 7.18 -19.80
N LYS A 59 -6.22 7.78 -20.90
CA LYS A 59 -7.63 8.15 -21.05
C LYS A 59 -8.53 6.96 -21.38
N SER A 60 -7.96 5.82 -21.79
CA SER A 60 -8.76 4.66 -22.18
C SER A 60 -9.67 4.22 -21.03
N LEU A 61 -10.88 3.79 -21.37
CA LEU A 61 -11.86 3.37 -20.39
C LEU A 61 -11.30 2.21 -19.53
N SER A 62 -10.65 1.25 -20.19
CA SER A 62 -10.04 0.09 -19.55
C SER A 62 -8.95 0.47 -18.55
N THR A 63 -8.00 1.33 -18.93
CA THR A 63 -6.93 1.79 -18.01
C THR A 63 -7.52 2.50 -16.80
N ARG A 64 -8.51 3.37 -17.02
CA ARG A 64 -9.16 4.10 -15.92
C ARG A 64 -9.92 3.18 -14.97
N TYR A 65 -10.62 2.18 -15.48
CA TYR A 65 -11.30 1.20 -14.62
C TYR A 65 -10.32 0.35 -13.82
N VAL A 66 -9.26 -0.16 -14.46
CA VAL A 66 -8.26 -1.00 -13.78
C VAL A 66 -7.57 -0.21 -12.66
N HIS A 67 -7.09 1.00 -12.93
CA HIS A 67 -6.49 1.84 -11.89
C HIS A 67 -7.50 2.32 -10.85
N GLY A 68 -8.77 2.54 -11.23
CA GLY A 68 -9.84 2.85 -10.31
C GLY A 68 -10.09 1.73 -9.30
N VAL A 69 -10.20 0.48 -9.78
CA VAL A 69 -10.36 -0.71 -8.94
C VAL A 69 -9.15 -0.87 -8.01
N LEU A 70 -7.93 -0.70 -8.52
CA LEU A 70 -6.72 -0.71 -7.69
C LEU A 70 -6.75 0.38 -6.61
N GLY A 71 -7.19 1.60 -6.95
CA GLY A 71 -7.36 2.68 -5.97
C GLY A 71 -8.33 2.32 -4.84
N VAL A 72 -9.46 1.69 -5.17
CA VAL A 72 -10.41 1.18 -4.16
C VAL A 72 -9.78 0.08 -3.31
N LEU A 73 -9.08 -0.88 -3.92
CA LEU A 73 -8.43 -1.96 -3.18
C LEU A 73 -7.35 -1.44 -2.23
N ILE A 74 -6.56 -0.45 -2.65
CA ILE A 74 -5.58 0.24 -1.80
C ILE A 74 -6.30 0.90 -0.60
N LEU A 75 -7.39 1.63 -0.85
CA LEU A 75 -8.16 2.29 0.20
C LEU A 75 -8.72 1.29 1.22
N VAL A 76 -9.37 0.22 0.75
CA VAL A 76 -9.93 -0.82 1.62
C VAL A 76 -8.83 -1.50 2.43
N THR A 77 -7.71 -1.84 1.79
CA THR A 77 -6.56 -2.48 2.45
C THR A 77 -6.03 -1.59 3.59
N HIS A 78 -5.85 -0.29 3.35
CA HIS A 78 -5.35 0.61 4.40
C HIS A 78 -6.42 0.98 5.43
N ALA A 79 -7.72 0.96 5.09
CA ALA A 79 -8.79 1.08 6.08
C ALA A 79 -8.83 -0.13 7.03
N LEU A 80 -8.55 -1.34 6.53
CA LEU A 80 -8.36 -2.52 7.37
C LEU A 80 -7.17 -2.34 8.31
N LEU A 81 -6.06 -1.76 7.83
CA LEU A 81 -4.89 -1.48 8.68
C LEU A 81 -5.19 -0.45 9.76
N LEU A 82 -5.91 0.62 9.41
CA LEU A 82 -6.34 1.64 10.37
C LEU A 82 -7.20 1.01 11.47
N SER A 83 -8.14 0.14 11.07
CA SER A 83 -8.98 -0.64 11.98
C SER A 83 -8.14 -1.60 12.84
N ALA A 84 -7.11 -2.24 12.27
CA ALA A 84 -6.18 -3.09 13.01
C ALA A 84 -5.42 -2.31 14.08
N GLY A 85 -4.90 -1.12 13.73
CA GLY A 85 -4.19 -0.23 14.66
C GLY A 85 -5.10 0.34 15.76
N TYR A 86 -6.39 0.58 15.46
CA TYR A 86 -7.36 1.05 16.43
C TYR A 86 -7.84 -0.07 17.37
N CYS A 87 -8.35 -1.17 16.80
CA CYS A 87 -8.93 -2.30 17.52
C CYS A 87 -7.89 -3.27 18.10
N ARG A 88 -6.62 -3.12 17.74
CA ARG A 88 -5.52 -3.99 18.20
C ARG A 88 -5.76 -5.45 17.81
N ASN A 89 -6.27 -5.66 16.59
CA ASN A 89 -6.69 -6.97 16.10
C ASN A 89 -5.59 -7.63 15.24
N ARG A 90 -5.13 -8.79 15.70
CA ARG A 90 -4.05 -9.56 15.07
C ARG A 90 -4.43 -10.07 13.67
N THR A 91 -5.65 -10.57 13.51
CA THR A 91 -6.17 -11.08 12.23
C THR A 91 -6.26 -9.97 11.18
N LEU A 92 -6.62 -8.75 11.57
CA LEU A 92 -6.65 -7.61 10.63
C LEU A 92 -5.23 -7.22 10.16
N CYS A 93 -4.20 -7.32 11.01
CA CYS A 93 -2.81 -7.10 10.59
C CYS A 93 -2.32 -8.18 9.60
N GLU A 94 -2.71 -9.45 9.81
CA GLU A 94 -2.41 -10.54 8.86
C GLU A 94 -3.13 -10.32 7.53
N LEU A 95 -4.42 -10.02 7.58
CA LEU A 95 -5.23 -9.74 6.40
C LEU A 95 -4.67 -8.56 5.60
N TYR A 96 -4.24 -7.49 6.27
CA TYR A 96 -3.54 -6.39 5.62
C TYR A 96 -2.27 -6.86 4.92
N SER A 97 -1.44 -7.66 5.58
CA SER A 97 -0.15 -8.11 5.04
C SER A 97 -0.34 -8.90 3.76
N TRP A 98 -1.29 -9.84 3.75
CA TRP A 98 -1.64 -10.62 2.55
C TRP A 98 -2.28 -9.77 1.45
N SER A 99 -3.24 -8.92 1.81
CA SER A 99 -3.94 -8.04 0.86
C SER A 99 -2.96 -7.07 0.19
N THR A 100 -2.01 -6.52 0.96
CA THR A 100 -0.98 -5.60 0.44
C THR A 100 -0.10 -6.28 -0.59
N ILE A 101 0.32 -7.53 -0.37
CA ILE A 101 1.12 -8.28 -1.34
C ILE A 101 0.36 -8.43 -2.67
N VAL A 102 -0.91 -8.84 -2.61
CA VAL A 102 -1.76 -9.01 -3.81
C VAL A 102 -1.95 -7.69 -4.54
N VAL A 103 -2.28 -6.62 -3.81
CA VAL A 103 -2.45 -5.28 -4.38
C VAL A 103 -1.14 -4.77 -5.00
N CYS A 104 0.00 -5.00 -4.37
CA CYS A 104 1.32 -4.63 -4.90
C CYS A 104 1.62 -5.31 -6.23
N VAL A 105 1.33 -6.61 -6.35
CA VAL A 105 1.52 -7.33 -7.62
C VAL A 105 0.63 -6.72 -8.72
N GLY A 106 -0.63 -6.42 -8.41
CA GLY A 106 -1.54 -5.76 -9.35
C GLY A 106 -1.05 -4.38 -9.78
N VAL A 107 -0.65 -3.54 -8.83
CA VAL A 107 -0.10 -2.20 -9.11
C VAL A 107 1.17 -2.29 -9.96
N LEU A 108 2.07 -3.22 -9.66
CA LEU A 108 3.29 -3.42 -10.42
C LEU A 108 3.00 -3.83 -11.87
N ALA A 109 2.11 -4.79 -12.08
CA ALA A 109 1.74 -5.26 -13.41
C ALA A 109 1.17 -4.13 -14.28
N VAL A 110 0.28 -3.33 -13.72
CA VAL A 110 -0.34 -2.22 -14.45
C VAL A 110 0.65 -1.07 -14.69
N ASN A 111 1.52 -0.75 -13.72
CA ASN A 111 2.56 0.25 -13.92
C ASN A 111 3.56 -0.17 -15.00
N LEU A 112 3.97 -1.44 -15.04
CA LEU A 112 4.84 -1.96 -16.10
C LEU A 112 4.18 -1.81 -17.48
N PHE A 113 2.88 -2.06 -17.59
CA PHE A 113 2.14 -1.82 -18.83
C PHE A 113 2.19 -0.33 -19.27
N VAL A 114 2.00 0.61 -18.34
CA VAL A 114 2.09 2.05 -18.61
C VAL A 114 3.51 2.45 -19.03
N VAL A 115 4.53 1.91 -18.36
CA VAL A 115 5.95 2.14 -18.67
C VAL A 115 6.27 1.68 -20.09
N VAL A 116 5.94 0.43 -20.43
CA VAL A 116 6.15 -0.13 -21.78
C VAL A 116 5.40 0.68 -22.84
N SER A 117 4.16 1.08 -22.55
CA SER A 117 3.36 1.91 -23.46
C SER A 117 3.97 3.31 -23.66
N SER A 118 4.61 3.87 -22.63
CA SER A 118 5.28 5.17 -22.69
C SER A 118 6.53 5.10 -23.55
N PHE A 119 7.37 4.08 -23.38
CA PHE A 119 8.54 3.86 -24.24
C PHE A 119 8.16 3.61 -25.70
N ARG A 120 7.08 2.86 -25.96
CA ARG A 120 6.56 2.67 -27.33
C ARG A 120 6.01 3.94 -27.99
N SER A 121 5.72 4.97 -27.18
CA SER A 121 5.20 6.26 -27.66
C SER A 121 6.26 7.37 -27.62
N ASP A 122 7.55 7.01 -27.48
CA ASP A 122 8.69 7.93 -27.34
C ASP A 122 8.60 8.90 -26.15
N LEU A 123 7.77 8.57 -25.15
CA LEU A 123 7.59 9.35 -23.91
C LEU A 123 8.55 8.84 -22.82
N VAL A 124 9.86 8.90 -23.09
CA VAL A 124 10.93 8.32 -22.25
C VAL A 124 10.91 8.89 -20.82
N THR A 125 10.83 10.22 -20.68
CA THR A 125 10.83 10.89 -19.36
C THR A 125 9.64 10.47 -18.51
N TYR A 126 8.46 10.30 -19.13
CA TYR A 126 7.27 9.84 -18.45
C TYR A 126 7.40 8.38 -18.01
N GLY A 127 7.93 7.51 -18.89
CA GLY A 127 8.22 6.12 -18.57
C GLY A 127 9.19 5.96 -17.40
N LEU A 128 10.27 6.76 -17.37
CA LEU A 128 11.23 6.79 -16.26
C LEU A 128 10.60 7.28 -14.95
N ALA A 129 9.82 8.37 -14.99
CA ALA A 129 9.11 8.87 -13.81
C ALA A 129 8.16 7.81 -13.22
N PHE A 130 7.41 7.11 -14.09
CA PHE A 130 6.50 6.05 -13.65
C PHE A 130 7.24 4.82 -13.10
N MET A 131 8.39 4.46 -13.67
CA MET A 131 9.29 3.44 -13.12
C MET A 131 9.76 3.81 -11.70
N THR A 132 10.22 5.05 -11.50
CA THR A 132 10.64 5.53 -10.18
C THR A 132 9.50 5.46 -9.17
N VAL A 133 8.30 5.92 -9.55
CA VAL A 133 7.11 5.82 -8.69
C VAL A 133 6.79 4.37 -8.34
N ALA A 134 6.83 3.44 -9.30
CA ALA A 134 6.58 2.02 -9.05
C ALA A 134 7.59 1.42 -8.06
N LEU A 135 8.88 1.74 -8.21
CA LEU A 135 9.94 1.31 -7.29
C LEU A 135 9.74 1.87 -5.87
N CYS A 136 9.42 3.17 -5.77
CA CYS A 136 9.13 3.79 -4.48
C CYS A 136 7.93 3.16 -3.80
N LEU A 137 6.86 2.86 -4.54
CA LEU A 137 5.68 2.17 -4.01
C LEU A 137 6.01 0.74 -3.54
N MET A 138 6.85 0.01 -4.27
CA MET A 138 7.31 -1.30 -3.84
C MET A 138 8.11 -1.24 -2.53
N LEU A 139 9.09 -0.35 -2.45
CA LEU A 139 9.91 -0.17 -1.24
C LEU A 139 9.04 0.25 -0.05
N TRP A 140 8.10 1.18 -0.28
CA TRP A 140 7.12 1.60 0.71
C TRP A 140 6.27 0.43 1.21
N SER A 141 5.77 -0.42 0.33
CA SER A 141 4.95 -1.56 0.71
C SER A 141 5.73 -2.61 1.49
N VAL A 142 6.97 -2.91 1.08
CA VAL A 142 7.84 -3.82 1.84
C VAL A 142 8.11 -3.26 3.24
N TYR A 143 8.50 -2.00 3.33
CA TYR A 143 8.70 -1.31 4.61
C TYR A 143 7.44 -1.36 5.48
N SER A 144 6.28 -1.07 4.89
CA SER A 144 4.99 -1.07 5.58
C SER A 144 4.66 -2.45 6.15
N VAL A 145 4.80 -3.52 5.36
CA VAL A 145 4.57 -4.89 5.81
C VAL A 145 5.50 -5.27 6.95
N VAL A 146 6.78 -4.89 6.91
CA VAL A 146 7.72 -5.14 8.01
C VAL A 146 7.27 -4.45 9.31
N ILE A 147 6.85 -3.19 9.25
CA ILE A 147 6.33 -2.47 10.42
C ILE A 147 5.07 -3.14 10.97
N VAL A 148 4.14 -3.53 10.09
CA VAL A 148 2.89 -4.18 10.50
C VAL A 148 3.14 -5.56 11.11
N ILE A 149 4.05 -6.36 10.57
CA ILE A 149 4.44 -7.65 11.15
C ILE A 149 5.06 -7.45 12.53
N ASN A 150 5.92 -6.43 12.70
CA ASN A 150 6.50 -6.14 14.01
C ASN A 150 5.42 -5.71 15.01
N PHE A 151 4.47 -4.86 14.62
CA PHE A 151 3.31 -4.52 15.46
C PHE A 151 2.47 -5.76 15.79
N TRP A 152 2.19 -6.62 14.81
CA TRP A 152 1.45 -7.87 14.99
C TRP A 152 2.07 -8.78 16.06
N LYS A 153 3.41 -8.90 16.11
CA LYS A 153 4.11 -9.68 17.15
C LYS A 153 3.95 -9.10 18.55
N THR A 154 3.66 -7.80 18.68
CA THR A 154 3.41 -7.15 19.98
C THR A 154 1.98 -7.31 20.49
N LEU A 155 1.06 -7.80 19.65
CA LEU A 155 -0.33 -8.00 20.05
C LEU A 155 -0.48 -9.31 20.85
N PRO A 156 -1.34 -9.33 21.88
CA PRO A 156 -1.59 -10.54 22.65
C PRO A 156 -2.11 -11.65 21.73
N GLY A 157 -1.48 -12.83 21.82
CA GLY A 157 -1.94 -14.00 21.08
C GLY A 157 -3.31 -14.45 21.55
N ILE A 158 -4.07 -15.09 20.66
CA ILE A 158 -5.24 -15.89 21.05
C ILE A 158 -4.67 -17.04 21.89
N ARG A 159 -4.80 -16.97 23.21
CA ARG A 159 -4.62 -18.17 24.04
C ARG A 159 -5.79 -19.08 23.68
N LEU A 160 -5.53 -20.08 22.84
CA LEU A 160 -6.36 -21.26 22.77
C LEU A 160 -6.30 -21.88 24.18
N GLN A 161 -7.29 -21.54 25.02
CA GLN A 161 -7.55 -22.29 26.23
C GLN A 161 -8.11 -23.63 25.76
N SER A 162 -7.20 -24.60 25.54
CA SER A 162 -7.51 -26.02 25.48
C SER A 162 -7.61 -26.57 26.89
#